data_AF-A0AA41VZZ1-F1
#
_entry.id   AF-A0AA41VZZ1-F1
#
_cell.length_a   1.000
_cell.length_b   1.000
_cell.length_c   1.000
_cell.angle_alpha   90.00
_cell.angle_beta   90.00
_cell.angle_gamma   90.00
#
_symmetry.space_group_name_H-M   'P 1'
#
loop_
_entity.id
_entity.type
_entity.pdbx_description
1 polymer ?
#
loop_
_entity_poly.entity_id
_entity_poly.type
_entity_poly.pdbx_seq_one_letter_code
_entity_poly.pdbx_strand_id
1 'polypeptide(L)'
;LENGSKRGNNLVLFPPSDQRTQEFHLTTMVQDIAASLLMEFEKWVLQAESAGTILKTPLDSQASLSSEEVIKAKKRRLGRAQKTIGDYCLLAGSPVDANAHYSTAIELARLTGDFFWYAGALEGSVCALLMDRMGQKDPVLEEEVKYRYNTVIVHYRKSFMQDNTQ
;
A
#
# COMPACT_ATOMS: atom_id res chain seq x y z
N LEU A 1 6.16 33.55 49.45
CA LEU A 1 7.36 33.72 48.61
C LEU A 1 7.52 32.43 47.83
N GLU A 2 6.67 32.25 46.83
CA GLU A 2 6.94 32.49 45.38
C GLU A 2 7.21 31.15 44.69
N ASN A 3 6.15 30.56 44.13
CA ASN A 3 5.87 30.58 42.69
C ASN A 3 6.77 29.67 41.84
N GLY A 4 6.61 28.36 42.01
CA GLY A 4 6.90 27.36 40.96
C GLY A 4 5.75 27.22 39.96
N SER A 5 5.06 28.32 39.65
CA SER A 5 3.88 28.34 38.78
C SER A 5 4.27 28.00 37.34
N LYS A 6 3.78 26.85 36.88
CA LYS A 6 3.29 26.61 35.51
C LYS A 6 4.03 27.40 34.42
N ARG A 7 5.07 26.81 33.83
CA ARG A 7 5.32 27.04 32.40
C ARG A 7 4.10 26.46 31.67
N GLY A 8 3.05 27.28 31.56
CA GLY A 8 1.88 26.96 30.75
C GLY A 8 2.38 26.63 29.34
N ASN A 9 1.93 25.49 28.82
CA ASN A 9 2.17 25.10 27.44
C ASN A 9 1.83 26.30 26.55
N ASN A 10 2.84 26.95 25.98
CA ASN A 10 2.70 28.15 25.14
C ASN A 10 2.11 27.82 23.74
N LEU A 11 1.39 26.71 23.63
CA LEU A 11 0.77 26.26 22.39
C LEU A 11 -0.62 26.89 22.32
N VAL A 12 -0.81 27.77 21.34
CA VAL A 12 -2.14 28.26 20.98
C VAL A 12 -2.86 27.09 20.30
N LEU A 13 -3.83 26.50 21.00
CA LEU A 13 -4.62 25.38 20.50
C LEU A 13 -5.62 25.94 19.46
N PHE A 14 -5.62 25.37 18.26
CA PHE A 14 -6.62 25.68 17.23
C PHE A 14 -7.21 24.39 16.65
N PRO A 15 -8.54 24.19 16.73
CA PRO A 15 -9.51 25.02 17.43
C PRO A 15 -9.20 25.13 18.94
N PRO A 16 -9.57 26.24 19.61
CA PRO A 16 -9.33 26.41 21.04
C PRO A 16 -10.14 25.38 21.82
N SER A 17 -9.48 24.29 22.21
CA SER A 17 -10.10 23.13 22.87
C SER A 17 -9.05 22.42 23.74
N ASP A 18 -9.44 21.42 24.52
CA ASP A 18 -8.48 20.61 25.27
C ASP A 18 -7.59 19.77 24.34
N GLN A 19 -6.49 19.24 24.88
CA GLN A 19 -5.52 18.48 24.10
C GLN A 19 -6.12 17.28 23.35
N ARG A 20 -7.11 16.56 23.93
CA ARG A 20 -7.73 15.41 23.25
C ARG A 20 -8.55 15.86 22.05
N THR A 21 -9.28 16.96 22.19
CA THR A 21 -10.06 17.55 21.10
C THR A 21 -9.13 18.08 20.00
N GLN A 22 -7.98 18.63 20.35
CA GLN A 22 -6.96 19.06 19.37
C GLN A 22 -6.35 17.86 18.64
N GLU A 23 -5.98 16.79 19.35
CA GLU A 23 -5.45 15.56 18.76
C GLU A 23 -6.46 14.94 17.79
N PHE A 24 -7.73 14.90 18.16
CA PHE A 24 -8.81 14.45 17.28
C PHE A 24 -8.93 15.33 16.03
N HIS A 25 -8.97 16.65 16.19
CA HIS A 25 -9.07 17.58 15.06
C HIS A 25 -7.88 17.47 14.10
N LEU A 26 -6.65 17.40 14.64
CA LEU A 26 -5.44 17.20 13.84
C LEU A 26 -5.50 15.86 13.10
N THR A 27 -5.98 14.79 13.76
CA THR A 27 -6.16 13.48 13.13
C THR A 27 -7.12 13.57 11.95
N THR A 28 -8.29 14.19 12.12
CA THR A 28 -9.26 14.38 11.04
C THR A 28 -8.67 15.21 9.90
N MET A 29 -8.02 16.34 10.18
CA MET A 29 -7.38 17.16 9.15
C MET A 29 -6.33 16.39 8.34
N VAL A 30 -5.48 15.60 9.03
CA VAL A 30 -4.45 14.80 8.37
C VAL A 30 -5.08 13.69 7.52
N GLN A 31 -6.15 13.06 8.01
CA GLN A 31 -6.91 12.07 7.24
C GLN A 31 -7.57 12.68 6.00
N ASP A 32 -8.16 13.88 6.09
CA ASP A 32 -8.76 14.58 4.96
C ASP A 32 -7.72 14.96 3.89
N ILE A 33 -6.54 15.42 4.33
CA ILE A 33 -5.40 15.69 3.44
C ILE A 33 -4.95 14.39 2.78
N ALA A 34 -4.79 13.32 3.54
CA ALA A 34 -4.37 12.02 3.02
C ALA A 34 -5.38 11.51 1.98
N ALA A 35 -6.68 11.54 2.28
CA ALA A 35 -7.73 11.17 1.34
C ALA A 35 -7.69 11.99 0.05
N SER A 36 -7.50 13.31 0.16
CA SER A 36 -7.39 14.20 -1.00
C SER A 36 -6.18 13.87 -1.88
N LEU A 37 -5.03 13.56 -1.26
CA LEU A 37 -3.84 13.12 -1.98
C LEU A 37 -4.04 11.75 -2.64
N LEU A 38 -4.65 10.79 -1.93
CA LEU A 38 -4.98 9.47 -2.46
C LEU A 38 -5.86 9.56 -3.70
N MET A 39 -6.92 10.39 -3.64
CA MET A 39 -7.82 10.59 -4.77
C MET A 39 -7.10 11.13 -6.00
N GLU A 40 -6.20 12.11 -5.82
CA GLU A 40 -5.43 12.66 -6.94
C GLU A 40 -4.39 11.66 -7.48
N PHE A 41 -3.77 10.85 -6.61
CA PHE A 41 -2.86 9.78 -7.02
C PHE A 41 -3.57 8.67 -7.78
N GLU A 42 -4.74 8.23 -7.32
CA GLU A 42 -5.56 7.25 -8.03
C GLU A 42 -5.90 7.78 -9.43
N LYS A 43 -6.34 9.04 -9.52
CA LYS A 43 -6.61 9.69 -10.80
C LYS A 43 -5.39 9.73 -11.71
N TRP A 44 -4.19 10.04 -11.19
CA TRP A 44 -2.95 10.00 -11.98
C TRP A 44 -2.59 8.60 -12.45
N VAL A 45 -2.78 7.58 -11.60
CA VAL A 45 -2.56 6.17 -11.96
C VAL A 45 -3.52 5.75 -13.07
N LEU A 46 -4.80 6.09 -12.96
CA LEU A 46 -5.83 5.79 -13.97
C LEU A 46 -5.63 6.59 -15.28
N GLN A 47 -5.13 7.83 -15.21
CA GLN A 47 -4.77 8.61 -16.40
C GLN A 47 -3.51 8.07 -17.10
N ALA A 48 -2.49 7.68 -16.34
CA ALA A 48 -1.34 6.97 -16.89
C ALA A 48 -1.78 5.65 -17.54
N GLU A 49 -2.81 5.02 -16.99
CA GLU A 49 -3.44 3.83 -17.54
C GLU A 49 -4.05 4.08 -18.93
N SER A 50 -4.80 5.18 -19.12
CA SER A 50 -5.44 5.50 -20.41
C SER A 50 -4.43 5.90 -21.50
N ALA A 51 -3.30 6.50 -21.11
CA ALA A 51 -2.22 6.89 -22.01
C ALA A 51 -1.36 5.72 -22.53
N GLY A 52 -1.64 4.48 -22.09
CA GLY A 52 -0.85 3.31 -22.48
C GLY A 52 0.49 3.19 -21.75
N THR A 53 0.68 3.94 -20.66
CA THR A 53 1.87 3.84 -19.82
C THR A 53 1.89 2.47 -19.15
N ILE A 54 2.94 1.70 -19.39
CA ILE A 54 3.15 0.41 -18.76
C ILE A 54 3.90 0.66 -17.46
N LEU A 55 3.29 0.28 -16.33
CA LEU A 55 3.98 0.29 -15.04
C LEU A 55 5.05 -0.80 -15.03
N LYS A 56 6.32 -0.41 -15.15
CA LYS A 56 7.48 -1.31 -15.20
C LYS A 56 8.33 -1.19 -13.94
N THR A 57 8.97 -2.28 -13.59
CA THR A 57 10.06 -2.37 -12.61
C THR A 57 11.38 -2.46 -13.37
N PRO A 58 12.53 -2.19 -12.71
CA PRO A 58 13.84 -2.42 -13.32
C PRO A 58 14.04 -3.85 -13.84
N LEU A 59 13.36 -4.86 -13.26
CA LEU A 59 13.38 -6.24 -13.75
C LEU A 59 12.72 -6.35 -15.14
N ASP A 60 11.68 -5.56 -15.42
CA ASP A 60 11.02 -5.54 -16.72
C ASP A 60 11.87 -4.86 -17.82
N SER A 61 12.97 -4.18 -17.47
CA SER A 61 13.86 -3.52 -18.43
C SER A 61 14.86 -4.48 -19.09
N GLN A 62 14.99 -5.70 -18.58
CA GLN A 62 15.83 -6.77 -19.15
C GLN A 62 15.07 -7.59 -20.22
N ALA A 63 13.74 -7.44 -20.29
CA ALA A 63 12.88 -8.12 -21.25
C ALA A 63 13.05 -7.59 -22.68
N SER A 64 12.98 -8.48 -23.67
CA SER A 64 13.13 -8.10 -25.07
C SER A 64 11.94 -7.26 -25.54
N LEU A 65 12.09 -6.51 -26.64
CA LEU A 65 10.97 -5.73 -27.21
C LEU A 65 10.08 -6.61 -28.12
N SER A 66 9.77 -7.83 -27.70
CA SER A 66 8.90 -8.74 -28.46
C SER A 66 7.43 -8.31 -28.37
N SER A 67 6.65 -8.60 -29.41
CA SER A 67 5.21 -8.34 -29.45
C SER A 67 4.48 -9.09 -28.31
N GLU A 68 4.92 -10.30 -27.98
CA GLU A 68 4.40 -11.10 -26.89
C GLU A 68 4.61 -10.45 -25.52
N GLU A 69 5.78 -9.86 -25.28
CA GLU A 69 6.09 -9.16 -24.03
C GLU A 69 5.28 -7.86 -23.90
N VAL A 70 5.04 -7.15 -25.00
CA VAL A 70 4.14 -5.98 -25.01
C VAL A 70 2.71 -6.38 -24.65
N ILE A 71 2.21 -7.51 -25.17
CA ILE A 71 0.87 -8.02 -24.83
C ILE A 71 0.80 -8.43 -23.35
N LYS A 72 1.82 -9.14 -22.84
CA LYS A 72 1.92 -9.50 -21.41
C LYS A 72 1.93 -8.26 -20.53
N ALA A 73 2.72 -7.25 -20.88
CA ALA A 73 2.81 -6.00 -20.14
C ALA A 73 1.46 -5.26 -20.07
N LYS A 74 0.71 -5.22 -21.19
CA LYS A 74 -0.66 -4.68 -21.20
C LYS A 74 -1.61 -5.44 -20.27
N LYS A 75 -1.54 -6.77 -20.26
CA LYS A 75 -2.38 -7.61 -19.36
C LYS A 75 -2.04 -7.41 -17.89
N ARG A 76 -0.76 -7.27 -17.55
CA ARG A 76 -0.28 -7.07 -16.17
C ARG A 76 -0.64 -5.69 -15.61
N ARG A 77 -0.76 -4.69 -16.47
CA ARG A 77 -0.95 -3.27 -16.11
C ARG A 77 -2.01 -3.04 -15.03
N LEU A 78 -3.21 -3.59 -15.19
CA LEU A 78 -4.32 -3.36 -14.25
C LEU A 78 -4.01 -3.89 -12.84
N GLY A 79 -3.40 -5.09 -12.75
CA GLY A 79 -3.00 -5.66 -11.47
C GLY A 79 -1.93 -4.83 -10.77
N ARG A 80 -0.95 -4.32 -11.53
CA ARG A 80 0.10 -3.43 -11.01
C ARG A 80 -0.44 -2.08 -10.54
N ALA A 81 -1.38 -1.51 -11.28
CA ALA A 81 -2.07 -0.28 -10.89
C ALA A 81 -2.84 -0.47 -9.57
N GLN A 82 -3.65 -1.53 -9.46
CA GLN A 82 -4.38 -1.85 -8.23
C GLN A 82 -3.45 -2.03 -7.03
N LYS A 83 -2.33 -2.76 -7.21
CA LYS A 83 -1.31 -2.91 -6.15
C LYS A 83 -0.79 -1.54 -5.69
N THR A 84 -0.46 -0.66 -6.64
CA THR A 84 0.09 0.67 -6.35
C THR A 84 -0.91 1.56 -5.63
N ILE A 85 -2.18 1.52 -6.01
CA ILE A 85 -3.25 2.23 -5.30
C ILE A 85 -3.35 1.70 -3.86
N GLY A 86 -3.29 0.38 -3.68
CA GLY A 86 -3.23 -0.25 -2.35
C GLY A 86 -2.05 0.23 -1.50
N ASP A 87 -0.86 0.37 -2.09
CA ASP A 87 0.32 0.92 -1.40
C ASP A 87 0.07 2.35 -0.91
N TYR A 88 -0.52 3.19 -1.76
CA TYR A 88 -0.86 4.55 -1.38
C TYR A 88 -1.88 4.57 -0.24
N CYS A 89 -2.97 3.81 -0.34
CA CYS A 89 -3.97 3.70 0.73
C CYS A 89 -3.33 3.29 2.07
N LEU A 90 -2.38 2.35 2.03
CA LEU A 90 -1.66 1.91 3.22
C LEU A 90 -0.78 3.02 3.80
N LEU A 91 -0.04 3.77 2.96
CA LEU A 91 0.78 4.91 3.39
C LEU A 91 -0.06 6.05 3.97
N ALA A 92 -1.29 6.21 3.50
CA ALA A 92 -2.27 7.15 4.03
C ALA A 92 -2.97 6.67 5.31
N GLY A 93 -2.66 5.45 5.79
CA GLY A 93 -3.24 4.90 7.00
C GLY A 93 -4.68 4.40 6.83
N SER A 94 -5.11 4.08 5.60
CA SER A 94 -6.39 3.40 5.34
C SER A 94 -6.18 1.92 5.02
N PRO A 95 -6.05 1.04 6.04
CA PRO A 95 -5.83 -0.39 5.82
C PRO A 95 -7.03 -1.09 5.15
N VAL A 96 -8.26 -0.60 5.39
CA VAL A 96 -9.48 -1.17 4.80
C VAL A 96 -9.49 -0.99 3.29
N ASP A 97 -9.26 0.24 2.82
CA ASP A 97 -9.21 0.55 1.38
C ASP A 97 -8.00 -0.14 0.72
N ALA A 98 -6.85 -0.12 1.40
CA ALA A 98 -5.66 -0.80 0.92
C ALA A 98 -5.92 -2.29 0.67
N ASN A 99 -6.59 -2.98 1.61
CA ASN A 99 -6.88 -4.39 1.48
C ASN A 99 -7.85 -4.72 0.32
N ALA A 100 -8.80 -3.84 0.01
CA ALA A 100 -9.69 -4.00 -1.14
C ALA A 100 -8.92 -3.94 -2.47
N HIS A 101 -8.00 -2.98 -2.60
CA HIS A 101 -7.12 -2.85 -3.76
C HIS A 101 -6.13 -4.01 -3.88
N TYR A 102 -5.51 -4.44 -2.77
CA TYR A 102 -4.63 -5.61 -2.78
C TYR A 102 -5.37 -6.89 -3.18
N SER A 103 -6.59 -7.11 -2.69
CA SER A 103 -7.41 -8.28 -3.08
C SER A 103 -7.63 -8.33 -4.58
N THR A 104 -7.93 -7.19 -5.20
CA THR A 104 -8.08 -7.08 -6.66
C THR A 104 -6.76 -7.31 -7.38
N ALA A 105 -5.66 -6.73 -6.88
CA ALA A 105 -4.33 -6.90 -7.45
C ALA A 105 -3.84 -8.36 -7.41
N ILE A 106 -4.11 -9.08 -6.31
CA ILE A 106 -3.79 -10.50 -6.11
C ILE A 106 -4.45 -11.33 -7.21
N GLU A 107 -5.75 -11.16 -7.45
CA GLU A 107 -6.46 -11.91 -8.48
C GLU A 107 -5.92 -11.62 -9.89
N LEU A 108 -5.71 -10.34 -10.22
CA LEU A 108 -5.20 -9.94 -11.54
C LEU A 108 -3.76 -10.41 -11.79
N ALA A 109 -2.88 -10.29 -10.79
CA ALA A 109 -1.49 -10.71 -10.90
C ALA A 109 -1.36 -12.25 -10.99
N ARG A 110 -2.22 -12.99 -10.28
CA ARG A 110 -2.31 -14.46 -10.36
C ARG A 110 -2.66 -14.93 -11.77
N LEU A 111 -3.63 -14.28 -12.43
CA LEU A 111 -4.08 -14.63 -13.79
C LEU A 111 -3.03 -14.32 -14.87
N THR A 112 -2.16 -13.35 -14.62
CA THR A 112 -1.14 -12.89 -15.59
C THR A 112 0.24 -13.50 -15.35
N GLY A 113 0.38 -14.33 -14.31
CA GLY A 113 1.64 -14.95 -13.91
C GLY A 113 2.71 -13.93 -13.51
N ASP A 114 2.29 -12.76 -13.03
CA ASP A 114 3.20 -11.70 -12.60
C ASP A 114 3.61 -11.92 -11.14
N PHE A 115 4.43 -12.95 -10.90
CA PHE A 115 4.69 -13.44 -9.54
C PHE A 115 5.36 -12.41 -8.63
N PHE A 116 6.15 -11.49 -9.18
CA PHE A 116 6.76 -10.42 -8.39
C PHE A 116 5.70 -9.48 -7.82
N TRP A 117 4.80 -8.99 -8.67
CA TRP A 117 3.70 -8.11 -8.25
C TRP A 117 2.63 -8.85 -7.44
N TYR A 118 2.42 -10.14 -7.73
CA TYR A 118 1.55 -11.01 -6.94
C TYR A 118 2.06 -11.15 -5.51
N ALA A 119 3.36 -11.46 -5.34
CA ALA A 119 3.99 -11.53 -4.03
C ALA A 119 3.92 -10.20 -3.29
N GLY A 120 4.19 -9.08 -3.99
CA GLY A 120 4.08 -7.74 -3.40
C GLY A 120 2.66 -7.34 -3.00
N ALA A 121 1.63 -7.77 -3.73
CA ALA A 121 0.24 -7.54 -3.34
C ALA A 121 -0.16 -8.39 -2.12
N LEU A 122 0.30 -9.65 -2.05
CA LEU A 122 0.13 -10.48 -0.87
C LEU A 122 0.81 -9.87 0.37
N GLU A 123 2.05 -9.42 0.23
CA GLU A 123 2.79 -8.71 1.29
C GLU A 123 2.03 -7.48 1.77
N GLY A 124 1.59 -6.63 0.83
CA GLY A 124 0.77 -5.46 1.12
C GLY A 124 -0.52 -5.79 1.88
N SER A 125 -1.22 -6.87 1.51
CA SER A 125 -2.42 -7.32 2.22
C SER A 125 -2.14 -7.75 3.67
N VAL A 126 -0.98 -8.36 3.93
CA VAL A 126 -0.57 -8.73 5.29
C VAL A 126 -0.24 -7.49 6.11
N CYS A 127 0.43 -6.50 5.50
CA CYS A 127 0.68 -5.21 6.13
C CYS A 127 -0.63 -4.48 6.45
N ALA A 128 -1.62 -4.48 5.54
CA ALA A 128 -2.94 -3.91 5.81
C ALA A 128 -3.65 -4.59 6.99
N LEU A 129 -3.61 -5.93 7.06
CA LEU A 129 -4.14 -6.70 8.19
C LEU A 129 -3.46 -6.33 9.52
N LEU A 130 -2.15 -6.16 9.52
CA LEU A 130 -1.38 -5.74 10.70
C LEU A 130 -1.75 -4.32 11.13
N MET A 131 -1.85 -3.39 10.19
CA MET A 131 -2.21 -1.98 10.42
C MET A 131 -3.62 -1.85 11.02
N ASP A 132 -4.59 -2.63 10.52
CA ASP A 132 -5.97 -2.65 11.01
C ASP A 132 -6.07 -3.08 12.49
N ARG A 133 -5.14 -3.91 12.96
CA ARG A 133 -5.11 -4.43 14.34
C ARG A 133 -3.98 -3.85 15.20
N MET A 134 -3.36 -2.76 14.77
CA MET A 134 -2.26 -2.13 15.51
C MET A 134 -2.65 -1.82 16.95
N GLY A 135 -1.78 -2.21 17.89
CA GLY A 135 -1.97 -2.01 19.33
C GLY A 135 -2.60 -3.20 20.07
N GLN A 136 -3.11 -4.21 19.35
CA GLN A 136 -3.56 -5.47 19.96
C GLN A 136 -2.44 -6.50 19.90
N LYS A 137 -1.90 -6.91 21.06
CA LYS A 137 -1.00 -8.07 21.14
C LYS A 137 -1.83 -9.35 21.08
N ASP A 138 -2.13 -9.79 19.87
CA ASP A 138 -2.85 -11.03 19.61
C ASP A 138 -1.87 -12.11 19.07
N PRO A 139 -1.57 -13.16 19.86
CA PRO A 139 -0.70 -14.26 19.41
C PRO A 139 -1.23 -14.96 18.15
N VAL A 140 -2.55 -15.01 17.96
CA VAL A 140 -3.18 -15.65 16.79
C VAL A 140 -2.90 -14.83 15.53
N LEU A 141 -2.96 -13.49 15.64
CA LEU A 141 -2.57 -12.60 14.56
C LEU A 141 -1.10 -12.77 14.18
N GLU A 142 -0.22 -12.94 15.16
CA GLU A 142 1.21 -13.14 14.92
C GLU A 142 1.47 -14.44 14.14
N GLU A 143 0.78 -15.54 14.49
CA GLU A 143 0.86 -16.80 13.76
C GLU A 143 0.31 -16.70 12.33
N GLU A 144 -0.84 -16.04 12.16
CA GLU A 144 -1.45 -15.82 10.84
C GLU A 144 -0.52 -15.00 9.93
N VAL A 145 0.10 -13.96 10.46
CA VAL A 145 1.06 -13.12 9.73
C VAL A 145 2.28 -13.94 9.31
N LYS A 146 2.86 -14.75 10.22
CA LYS A 146 3.98 -15.65 9.90
C LYS A 146 3.58 -16.64 8.80
N TYR A 147 2.41 -17.24 8.90
CA TYR A 147 1.89 -18.19 7.92
C TYR A 147 1.77 -17.54 6.53
N ARG A 148 1.12 -16.37 6.43
CA ARG A 148 0.97 -15.66 5.15
C ARG A 148 2.30 -15.21 4.56
N TYR A 149 3.25 -14.76 5.39
CA TYR A 149 4.58 -14.35 4.92
C TYR A 149 5.39 -15.51 4.33
N ASN A 150 5.21 -16.75 4.82
CA ASN A 150 5.83 -17.91 4.17
C ASN A 150 5.38 -18.05 2.71
N THR A 151 4.09 -17.86 2.44
CA THR A 151 3.53 -17.85 1.09
C THR A 151 4.11 -16.72 0.24
N VAL A 152 4.23 -15.50 0.80
CA VAL A 152 4.86 -14.34 0.14
C VAL A 152 6.30 -14.66 -0.29
N ILE A 153 7.12 -15.21 0.62
CA ILE A 153 8.52 -15.57 0.34
C ILE A 153 8.62 -16.61 -0.78
N VAL A 154 7.74 -17.61 -0.79
CA VAL A 154 7.70 -18.63 -1.85
C VAL A 154 7.41 -17.99 -3.22
N HIS A 155 6.48 -17.03 -3.28
CA HIS A 155 6.14 -16.36 -4.53
C HIS A 155 7.22 -15.40 -5.03
N TYR A 156 7.90 -14.68 -4.14
CA TYR A 156 9.08 -13.89 -4.52
C TYR A 156 10.20 -14.79 -5.05
N ARG A 157 10.48 -15.94 -4.42
CA ARG A 157 11.46 -16.89 -4.95
C ARG A 157 11.08 -17.38 -6.34
N LYS A 158 9.78 -17.68 -6.56
CA LYS A 158 9.28 -18.11 -7.86
C LYS A 158 9.46 -17.05 -8.94
N SER A 159 9.32 -15.75 -8.63
CA SER A 159 9.54 -14.70 -9.63
C SER A 159 10.98 -14.69 -10.14
N PHE A 160 11.97 -14.84 -9.25
CA PHE A 160 13.39 -14.92 -9.65
C PHE A 160 13.72 -16.16 -10.48
N MET A 161 13.07 -17.30 -10.20
CA MET A 161 13.34 -18.54 -10.96
C MET A 161 12.75 -18.49 -12.38
N GLN A 162 11.62 -17.80 -12.58
CA GLN A 162 11.03 -17.63 -13.91
C GLN A 162 11.92 -16.82 -14.85
N ASP A 163 12.62 -15.82 -14.33
CA ASP A 163 13.54 -14.97 -15.10
C ASP A 163 14.81 -15.73 -15.52
N ASN A 164 15.25 -16.73 -14.74
CA ASN A 164 16.45 -17.55 -15.05
C ASN A 164 16.21 -18.70 -16.05
N THR A 165 14.95 -18.92 -16.48
CA THR A 165 14.57 -19.99 -17.42
C THR A 165 14.21 -19.49 -18.82
N GLN A 166 14.39 -18.20 -19.09
CA GLN A 166 14.30 -17.58 -20.42
C GLN A 166 15.70 -17.21 -20.91
#